data_AF-A0A6P3Z9L2-F1
#
_entry.id   AF-A0A6P3Z9L2-F1
#
_cell.length_a   1.000
_cell.length_b   1.000
_cell.length_c   1.000
_cell.angle_alpha   90.00
_cell.angle_beta   90.00
_cell.angle_gamma   90.00
#
_symmetry.space_group_name_H-M   'P 1'
#
loop_
_entity.id
_entity.type
_entity.pdbx_description
1 polymer ?
#
loop_
_entity_poly.entity_id
_entity_poly.type
_entity_poly.pdbx_seq_one_letter_code
_entity_poly.pdbx_strand_id
1 'polypeptide(L)'
;MLAAKSLINRPSPISFPSTKSPKIPHLARPSLSFSFPGSSRGKFSCSLSATNSVVQQQQQQHSVDSSSTPGQFRVDILSESLPFIQKFRGKTIVVKYGGAAMKSESLQASVVNDLVLLSCVGLRPVLVHGGGPEINQMLERLKIEVSFHDGLRVTDAATMEIVSMVLVGKVNKNLVSLIDRAGVKAVGLCGADGRLVTARPAPNAAKLGFVGEVARVDPTILWSIVNDGHIPVIASVAADESGQQYNINADTVAGELAAALGAEKLILLTDVAGILENRDDPKSLVKEVDIKGVKKMMDEGKIGGGMIPKVNCCVRSLAQGVRTASIIDGRVPHSLLLEILTDQGTGTMITG
;
A
#
# COMPACT_ATOMS: atom_id res chain seq x y z
N MET A 1 -18.02 64.99 -27.77
CA MET A 1 -16.81 65.25 -28.57
C MET A 1 -15.59 65.05 -27.67
N LEU A 2 -15.04 63.84 -27.64
CA LEU A 2 -13.66 63.49 -27.24
C LEU A 2 -13.56 61.96 -27.29
N ALA A 3 -12.83 61.49 -28.30
CA ALA A 3 -12.58 60.08 -28.57
C ALA A 3 -11.34 59.62 -27.82
N ALA A 4 -11.39 58.43 -27.21
CA ALA A 4 -10.21 57.70 -26.76
C ALA A 4 -10.21 56.33 -27.44
N LYS A 5 -9.36 56.20 -28.46
CA LYS A 5 -9.00 54.94 -29.11
C LYS A 5 -8.07 54.17 -28.17
N SER A 6 -8.38 52.92 -27.84
CA SER A 6 -7.46 51.97 -27.24
C SER A 6 -7.18 50.85 -28.24
N LEU A 7 -5.92 50.74 -28.64
CA LEU A 7 -5.37 49.75 -29.56
C LEU A 7 -5.10 48.45 -28.81
N ILE A 8 -5.80 47.38 -29.20
CA ILE A 8 -5.52 46.01 -28.77
C ILE A 8 -4.49 45.43 -29.74
N ASN A 9 -3.23 45.32 -29.29
CA ASN A 9 -2.17 44.67 -30.04
C ASN A 9 -2.16 43.17 -29.66
N ARG A 10 -2.66 42.29 -30.54
CA ARG A 10 -2.51 40.83 -30.40
C ARG A 10 -1.31 40.38 -31.23
N PRO A 11 -0.32 39.66 -30.68
CA PRO A 11 0.70 39.03 -31.50
C PRO A 11 0.13 37.78 -32.19
N SER A 12 0.45 37.61 -33.47
CA SER A 12 0.11 36.45 -34.31
C SER A 12 0.87 35.19 -33.87
N PRO A 13 0.28 33.98 -34.04
CA PRO A 13 0.90 32.74 -33.60
C PRO A 13 2.07 32.34 -34.49
N ILE A 14 3.17 31.93 -33.84
CA ILE A 14 4.37 31.37 -34.48
C ILE A 14 4.07 29.93 -34.90
N SER A 15 4.16 29.64 -36.20
CA SER A 15 4.05 28.28 -36.76
C SER A 15 5.39 27.57 -36.73
N PHE A 16 5.47 26.40 -36.07
CA PHE A 16 6.64 25.52 -36.13
C PHE A 16 6.51 24.48 -37.26
N PRO A 17 7.59 24.15 -38.00
CA PRO A 17 7.56 23.12 -39.03
C PRO A 17 7.49 21.71 -38.42
N SER A 18 6.66 20.84 -38.99
CA SER A 18 6.51 19.44 -38.56
C SER A 18 7.74 18.61 -38.93
N THR A 19 8.54 18.21 -37.94
CA THR A 19 9.59 17.21 -38.12
C THR A 19 9.02 15.81 -37.93
N LYS A 20 9.17 14.96 -38.96
CA LYS A 20 8.81 13.54 -38.95
C LYS A 20 9.53 12.80 -37.81
N SER A 21 8.80 12.01 -37.05
CA SER A 21 9.32 11.10 -36.03
C SER A 21 10.15 9.95 -36.65
N PRO A 22 11.30 9.57 -36.08
CA PRO A 22 12.05 8.42 -36.56
C PRO A 22 11.40 7.11 -36.08
N LYS A 23 11.32 6.12 -36.97
CA LYS A 23 10.86 4.76 -36.67
C LYS A 23 11.91 4.03 -35.82
N ILE A 24 11.50 3.51 -34.67
CA ILE A 24 12.33 2.64 -33.81
C ILE A 24 12.20 1.19 -34.33
N PRO A 25 13.31 0.44 -34.54
CA PRO A 25 13.23 -0.96 -34.93
C PRO A 25 12.84 -1.87 -33.77
N HIS A 26 11.94 -2.83 -34.04
CA HIS A 26 11.57 -3.91 -33.13
C HIS A 26 12.78 -4.83 -32.84
N LEU A 27 13.18 -4.92 -31.57
CA LEU A 27 14.07 -5.96 -31.08
C LEU A 27 13.27 -7.24 -30.80
N ALA A 28 13.59 -8.30 -31.54
CA ALA A 28 13.06 -9.65 -31.33
C ALA A 28 13.59 -10.25 -30.02
N ARG A 29 12.72 -10.88 -29.22
CA ARG A 29 13.10 -11.66 -28.04
C ARG A 29 13.56 -13.07 -28.47
N PRO A 30 14.69 -13.59 -27.99
CA PRO A 30 15.04 -14.98 -28.23
C PRO A 30 14.22 -15.89 -27.30
N SER A 31 13.54 -16.88 -27.88
CA SER A 31 12.90 -17.99 -27.17
C SER A 31 13.97 -19.04 -26.81
N LEU A 32 14.22 -19.26 -25.52
CA LEU A 32 15.03 -20.38 -25.05
C LEU A 32 14.09 -21.54 -24.67
N SER A 33 14.07 -22.58 -25.50
CA SER A 33 13.43 -23.87 -25.22
C SER A 33 14.49 -24.86 -24.72
N PHE A 34 14.38 -25.34 -23.48
CA PHE A 34 15.19 -26.45 -22.97
C PHE A 34 14.46 -27.78 -23.21
N SER A 35 15.15 -28.72 -23.85
CA SER A 35 14.69 -30.10 -24.06
C SER A 35 15.37 -31.02 -23.06
N PHE A 36 14.61 -31.88 -22.36
CA PHE A 36 15.14 -32.93 -21.51
C PHE A 36 15.13 -34.29 -22.24
N PRO A 37 16.21 -35.09 -22.20
CA PRO A 37 16.15 -36.49 -22.64
C PRO A 37 15.69 -37.41 -21.50
N GLY A 38 14.78 -38.32 -21.83
CA GLY A 38 14.20 -39.30 -20.92
C GLY A 38 14.86 -40.68 -20.92
N SER A 39 14.54 -41.40 -19.83
CA SER A 39 14.40 -42.85 -19.62
C SER A 39 15.46 -43.85 -20.10
N SER A 40 15.89 -44.71 -19.18
CA SER A 40 16.06 -46.15 -19.47
C SER A 40 15.77 -47.01 -18.25
N ARG A 41 14.77 -47.89 -18.36
CA ARG A 41 14.42 -48.96 -17.43
C ARG A 41 15.42 -50.12 -17.56
N GLY A 42 16.00 -50.56 -16.45
CA GLY A 42 16.73 -51.83 -16.35
C GLY A 42 15.96 -52.84 -15.49
N LYS A 43 15.60 -53.98 -16.07
CA LYS A 43 15.10 -55.18 -15.36
C LYS A 43 16.30 -55.97 -14.86
N PHE A 44 16.27 -56.47 -13.63
CA PHE A 44 17.04 -57.66 -13.22
C PHE A 44 16.25 -58.51 -12.23
N SER A 45 16.37 -59.83 -12.42
CA SER A 45 15.66 -60.92 -11.78
C SER A 45 16.51 -61.62 -10.72
N CYS A 46 15.82 -62.08 -9.65
CA CYS A 46 15.96 -63.35 -8.92
C CYS A 46 17.33 -63.80 -8.37
N SER A 47 17.44 -63.98 -7.05
CA SER A 47 17.46 -65.32 -6.39
C SER A 47 17.74 -65.21 -4.88
N LEU A 48 16.98 -65.96 -4.07
CA LEU A 48 17.21 -66.17 -2.64
C LEU A 48 18.27 -67.24 -2.39
N SER A 49 19.15 -67.00 -1.42
CA SER A 49 19.79 -68.06 -0.61
C SER A 49 20.23 -67.48 0.73
N ALA A 50 19.75 -68.10 1.81
CA ALA A 50 20.08 -67.77 3.19
C ALA A 50 21.29 -68.57 3.68
N THR A 51 22.17 -67.95 4.47
CA THR A 51 22.80 -68.54 5.68
C THR A 51 23.57 -67.49 6.47
N ASN A 52 23.45 -67.58 7.80
CA ASN A 52 23.99 -66.72 8.84
C ASN A 52 25.51 -66.51 8.81
N SER A 53 25.95 -65.29 9.15
CA SER A 53 27.19 -65.03 9.89
C SER A 53 27.12 -63.67 10.58
N VAL A 54 27.52 -63.69 11.84
CA VAL A 54 27.41 -62.65 12.86
C VAL A 54 28.56 -61.64 12.73
N VAL A 55 28.24 -60.36 12.96
CA VAL A 55 29.15 -59.24 13.29
C VAL A 55 30.10 -58.78 12.18
N GLN A 56 29.61 -57.79 11.41
CA GLN A 56 30.32 -56.54 11.06
C GLN A 56 29.35 -55.66 10.26
N GLN A 57 28.46 -54.95 10.96
CA GLN A 57 27.74 -53.81 10.42
C GLN A 57 28.10 -52.59 11.25
N GLN A 58 29.28 -52.06 10.99
CA GLN A 58 29.55 -50.65 11.17
C GLN A 58 29.99 -50.11 9.80
N GLN A 59 29.37 -48.99 9.44
CA GLN A 59 29.61 -48.17 8.24
C GLN A 59 28.86 -48.59 6.98
N GLN A 60 27.55 -48.33 6.96
CA GLN A 60 26.92 -47.75 5.78
C GLN A 60 25.70 -46.91 6.19
N GLN A 61 25.70 -45.66 5.71
CA GLN A 61 24.56 -44.74 5.59
C GLN A 61 24.10 -43.98 6.84
N HIS A 62 24.80 -42.88 7.12
CA HIS A 62 24.19 -41.56 6.98
C HIS A 62 25.25 -40.58 6.49
N SER A 63 25.38 -40.47 5.17
CA SER A 63 25.96 -39.29 4.54
C SER A 63 25.02 -38.13 4.85
N VAL A 64 25.34 -37.37 5.90
CA VAL A 64 24.76 -36.06 6.12
C VAL A 64 25.14 -35.23 4.90
N ASP A 65 24.13 -34.75 4.20
CA ASP A 65 24.22 -34.01 2.95
C ASP A 65 25.13 -32.78 3.13
N SER A 66 26.41 -32.92 2.76
CA SER A 66 27.46 -31.93 2.98
C SER A 66 27.60 -30.97 1.80
N SER A 67 26.49 -30.70 1.09
CA SER A 67 26.49 -29.91 -0.14
C SER A 67 25.63 -28.64 -0.11
N SER A 68 25.12 -28.23 1.05
CA SER A 68 24.43 -26.93 1.16
C SER A 68 25.46 -25.79 1.10
N THR A 69 25.45 -25.04 -0.01
CA THR A 69 26.24 -23.81 -0.13
C THR A 69 25.76 -22.79 0.91
N PRO A 70 26.60 -21.84 1.37
CA PRO A 70 26.16 -20.78 2.30
C PRO A 70 24.95 -19.95 1.80
N GLY A 71 24.70 -19.95 0.49
CA GLY A 71 23.55 -19.30 -0.14
C GLY A 71 22.28 -20.15 -0.21
N GLN A 72 22.39 -21.48 -0.03
CA GLN A 72 21.30 -22.43 -0.26
C GLN A 72 20.07 -22.09 0.58
N PHE A 73 20.26 -21.81 1.88
CA PHE A 73 19.16 -21.42 2.77
C PHE A 73 18.38 -20.20 2.25
N ARG A 74 19.05 -19.19 1.68
CA ARG A 74 18.35 -18.00 1.14
C ARG A 74 17.57 -18.34 -0.13
N VAL A 75 18.10 -19.24 -0.96
CA VAL A 75 17.44 -19.70 -2.19
C VAL A 75 16.19 -20.51 -1.84
N ASP A 76 16.28 -21.38 -0.83
CA ASP A 76 15.16 -22.21 -0.39
C ASP A 76 14.00 -21.33 0.11
N ILE A 77 14.27 -20.34 0.98
CA ILE A 77 13.26 -19.39 1.48
C ILE A 77 12.65 -18.55 0.34
N LEU A 78 13.45 -18.12 -0.64
CA LEU A 78 12.94 -17.39 -1.80
C LEU A 78 12.04 -18.27 -2.67
N SER A 79 12.39 -19.55 -2.83
CA SER A 79 11.58 -20.54 -3.55
C SER A 79 10.26 -20.81 -2.83
N GLU A 80 10.27 -20.95 -1.51
CA GLU A 80 9.08 -21.12 -0.67
C GLU A 80 8.11 -19.93 -0.74
N SER A 81 8.60 -18.74 -1.09
CA SER A 81 7.77 -17.54 -1.27
C SER A 81 6.94 -17.55 -2.56
N LEU A 82 7.25 -18.43 -3.52
CA LEU A 82 6.64 -18.45 -4.85
C LEU A 82 5.10 -18.60 -4.83
N PRO A 83 4.48 -19.48 -4.03
CA PRO A 83 3.02 -19.61 -3.99
C PRO A 83 2.32 -18.31 -3.56
N PHE A 84 2.89 -17.58 -2.61
CA PHE A 84 2.34 -16.29 -2.16
C PHE A 84 2.43 -15.23 -3.25
N ILE A 85 3.56 -15.15 -3.96
CA ILE A 85 3.73 -14.25 -5.11
C ILE A 85 2.71 -14.57 -6.21
N GLN A 86 2.53 -15.85 -6.53
CA GLN A 86 1.58 -16.30 -7.56
C GLN A 86 0.13 -15.96 -7.19
N LYS A 87 -0.25 -16.15 -5.92
CA LYS A 87 -1.60 -15.87 -5.41
C LYS A 87 -2.03 -14.41 -5.65
N PHE A 88 -1.11 -13.46 -5.51
CA PHE A 88 -1.41 -12.03 -5.60
C PHE A 88 -0.88 -11.35 -6.86
N ARG A 89 -0.27 -12.09 -7.80
CA ARG A 89 0.26 -11.50 -9.04
C ARG A 89 -0.83 -10.75 -9.81
N GLY A 90 -0.51 -9.52 -10.23
CA GLY A 90 -1.41 -8.64 -10.96
C GLY A 90 -2.53 -8.02 -10.11
N LYS A 91 -2.60 -8.32 -8.81
CA LYS A 91 -3.60 -7.77 -7.91
C LYS A 91 -3.21 -6.39 -7.39
N THR A 92 -4.21 -5.53 -7.27
CA THR A 92 -4.07 -4.20 -6.67
C THR A 92 -4.14 -4.31 -5.16
N ILE A 93 -3.18 -3.67 -4.48
CA ILE A 93 -3.10 -3.62 -3.02
C ILE A 93 -3.04 -2.15 -2.62
N VAL A 94 -4.02 -1.66 -1.87
CA VAL A 94 -3.99 -0.30 -1.33
C VAL A 94 -3.42 -0.33 0.08
N VAL A 95 -2.32 0.36 0.28
CA VAL A 95 -1.62 0.46 1.56
C VAL A 95 -1.80 1.85 2.11
N LYS A 96 -2.46 1.98 3.25
CA LYS A 96 -2.43 3.22 4.01
C LYS A 96 -1.21 3.22 4.91
N TYR A 97 -0.30 4.15 4.65
CA TYR A 97 0.87 4.42 5.47
C TYR A 97 0.62 5.59 6.44
N GLY A 98 0.77 5.31 7.74
CA GLY A 98 0.55 6.30 8.81
C GLY A 98 1.06 5.84 10.17
N GLY A 99 0.88 6.69 11.19
CA GLY A 99 1.21 6.35 12.58
C GLY A 99 2.70 6.36 12.88
N ALA A 100 3.14 5.48 13.77
CA ALA A 100 4.54 5.37 14.22
C ALA A 100 5.51 5.02 13.08
N ALA A 101 5.06 4.32 12.04
CA ALA A 101 5.86 3.94 10.88
C ALA A 101 6.42 5.14 10.10
N MET A 102 5.80 6.33 10.24
CA MET A 102 6.27 7.57 9.63
C MET A 102 7.37 8.29 10.43
N LYS A 103 7.56 7.94 11.71
CA LYS A 103 8.46 8.66 12.63
C LYS A 103 9.89 8.13 12.62
N SER A 104 10.08 6.87 12.21
CA SER A 104 11.38 6.22 12.18
C SER A 104 11.87 6.08 10.75
N GLU A 105 13.08 6.58 10.48
CA GLU A 105 13.73 6.43 9.17
C GLU A 105 13.92 4.95 8.78
N SER A 106 14.23 4.09 9.75
CA SER A 106 14.40 2.65 9.49
C SER A 106 13.09 1.96 9.12
N LEU A 107 11.98 2.32 9.78
CA LEU A 107 10.65 1.80 9.44
C LEU A 107 10.16 2.35 8.10
N GLN A 108 10.43 3.62 7.82
CA GLN A 108 10.12 4.22 6.52
C GLN A 108 10.87 3.51 5.39
N ALA A 109 12.18 3.28 5.55
CA ALA A 109 12.97 2.53 4.58
C ALA A 109 12.47 1.10 4.40
N SER A 110 12.09 0.43 5.50
CA SER A 110 11.50 -0.91 5.46
C SER A 110 10.21 -0.94 4.65
N VAL A 111 9.25 -0.03 4.91
CA VAL A 111 7.99 0.06 4.16
C VAL A 111 8.22 0.37 2.68
N VAL A 112 9.17 1.25 2.36
CA VAL A 112 9.53 1.57 0.97
C VAL A 112 10.09 0.34 0.26
N ASN A 113 11.00 -0.39 0.89
CA ASN A 113 11.56 -1.62 0.34
C ASN A 113 10.48 -2.69 0.12
N ASP A 114 9.52 -2.82 1.04
CA ASP A 114 8.40 -3.73 0.89
C ASP A 114 7.55 -3.38 -0.34
N LEU A 115 7.16 -2.11 -0.50
CA LEU A 115 6.38 -1.64 -1.66
C LEU A 115 7.12 -1.89 -2.98
N VAL A 116 8.42 -1.62 -3.00
CA VAL A 116 9.29 -1.89 -4.15
C VAL A 116 9.32 -3.38 -4.47
N LEU A 117 9.50 -4.25 -3.47
CA LEU A 117 9.50 -5.69 -3.68
C LEU A 117 8.16 -6.17 -4.24
N LEU A 118 7.03 -5.73 -3.66
CA LEU A 118 5.69 -6.09 -4.13
C LEU A 118 5.49 -5.68 -5.60
N SER A 119 5.92 -4.47 -5.98
CA SER A 119 5.89 -4.02 -7.38
C SER A 119 6.76 -4.89 -8.30
N CYS A 120 8.01 -5.15 -7.91
CA CYS A 120 8.96 -5.95 -8.68
C CYS A 120 8.48 -7.40 -8.91
N VAL A 121 7.77 -8.01 -7.95
CA VAL A 121 7.23 -9.37 -8.10
C VAL A 121 5.86 -9.41 -8.80
N GLY A 122 5.35 -8.25 -9.22
CA GLY A 122 4.19 -8.12 -10.12
C GLY A 122 2.86 -7.82 -9.44
N LEU A 123 2.86 -7.43 -8.16
CA LEU A 123 1.68 -6.82 -7.53
C LEU A 123 1.59 -5.34 -7.93
N ARG A 124 0.43 -4.73 -7.68
CA ARG A 124 0.14 -3.34 -8.03
C ARG A 124 -0.12 -2.52 -6.75
N PRO A 125 0.94 -2.16 -5.99
CA PRO A 125 0.76 -1.40 -4.76
C PRO A 125 0.36 0.06 -5.07
N VAL A 126 -0.60 0.57 -4.30
CA VAL A 126 -1.01 1.97 -4.27
C VAL A 126 -0.84 2.47 -2.85
N LEU A 127 0.01 3.48 -2.65
CA LEU A 127 0.31 4.01 -1.33
C LEU A 127 -0.58 5.22 -1.06
N VAL A 128 -1.32 5.21 0.04
CA VAL A 128 -2.06 6.37 0.55
C VAL A 128 -1.43 6.80 1.87
N HIS A 129 -1.23 8.11 2.07
CA HIS A 129 -0.61 8.58 3.30
C HIS A 129 -1.34 9.77 3.92
N GLY A 130 -1.22 9.87 5.24
CA GLY A 130 -1.51 11.08 6.00
C GLY A 130 -0.21 11.80 6.38
N GLY A 131 -0.22 12.47 7.54
CA GLY A 131 0.98 13.16 8.05
C GLY A 131 0.70 14.01 9.28
N GLY A 132 -0.14 13.52 10.20
CA GLY A 132 -0.56 14.25 11.40
C GLY A 132 0.60 14.88 12.19
N PRO A 133 1.67 14.11 12.54
CA PRO A 133 2.83 14.65 13.22
C PRO A 133 3.57 15.75 12.45
N GLU A 134 3.73 15.59 11.13
CA GLU A 134 4.40 16.57 10.27
C GLU A 134 3.60 17.88 10.17
N ILE A 135 2.27 17.79 10.13
CA ILE A 135 1.39 18.96 10.16
C ILE A 135 1.53 19.66 11.52
N ASN A 136 1.48 18.92 12.63
CA ASN A 136 1.62 19.48 13.97
C ASN A 136 2.94 20.24 14.12
N GLN A 137 4.04 19.65 13.65
CA GLN A 137 5.36 20.29 13.69
C GLN A 137 5.37 21.61 12.91
N MET A 138 4.72 21.68 11.75
CA MET A 138 4.64 22.92 10.98
C MET A 138 3.77 23.97 11.66
N LEU A 139 2.60 23.58 12.17
CA LEU A 139 1.69 24.48 12.90
C LEU A 139 2.38 25.08 14.14
N GLU A 140 3.09 24.25 14.90
CA GLU A 140 3.87 24.68 16.07
C GLU A 140 4.96 25.70 15.68
N ARG A 141 5.71 25.46 14.59
CA ARG A 141 6.70 26.41 14.07
C ARG A 141 6.09 27.76 13.68
N LEU A 142 4.86 27.74 13.19
CA LEU A 142 4.10 28.94 12.82
C LEU A 142 3.29 29.52 13.99
N LYS A 143 3.38 28.92 15.19
CA LYS A 143 2.65 29.31 16.40
C LYS A 143 1.13 29.31 16.22
N ILE A 144 0.62 28.36 15.43
CA ILE A 144 -0.80 28.11 15.23
C ILE A 144 -1.21 26.96 16.16
N GLU A 145 -2.26 27.17 16.95
CA GLU A 145 -2.74 26.18 17.90
C GLU A 145 -3.30 24.94 17.19
N VAL A 146 -2.91 23.76 17.67
CA VAL A 146 -3.40 22.49 17.16
C VAL A 146 -4.66 22.08 17.92
N SER A 147 -5.79 21.97 17.21
CA SER A 147 -7.05 21.52 17.80
C SER A 147 -7.59 20.25 17.12
N PHE A 148 -8.15 19.35 17.94
CA PHE A 148 -8.78 18.11 17.50
C PHE A 148 -10.18 17.96 18.12
N HIS A 149 -11.10 17.39 17.36
CA HIS A 149 -12.44 17.02 17.80
C HIS A 149 -12.77 15.62 17.27
N ASP A 150 -13.07 14.69 18.18
CA ASP A 150 -13.34 13.26 17.86
C ASP A 150 -12.27 12.60 16.97
N GLY A 151 -11.00 12.96 17.17
CA GLY A 151 -9.87 12.43 16.41
C GLY A 151 -9.67 13.05 15.03
N LEU A 152 -10.50 14.03 14.63
CA LEU A 152 -10.33 14.82 13.42
C LEU A 152 -9.71 16.18 13.76
N ARG A 153 -8.78 16.65 12.92
CA ARG A 153 -8.15 17.97 13.09
C ARG A 153 -9.16 19.05 12.75
N VAL A 154 -9.44 19.96 13.68
CA VAL A 154 -10.17 21.19 13.34
C VAL A 154 -9.30 21.99 12.37
N THR A 155 -9.82 22.23 11.18
CA THR A 155 -9.05 22.76 10.04
C THR A 155 -9.74 24.01 9.52
N ASP A 156 -9.33 25.19 10.00
CA ASP A 156 -9.75 26.46 9.42
C ASP A 156 -9.01 26.76 8.10
N ALA A 157 -9.24 27.94 7.51
CA ALA A 157 -8.68 28.28 6.19
C ALA A 157 -7.14 28.29 6.20
N ALA A 158 -6.54 28.90 7.23
CA ALA A 158 -5.09 28.97 7.38
C ALA A 158 -4.48 27.58 7.63
N THR A 159 -5.14 26.77 8.47
CA THR A 159 -4.72 25.40 8.74
C THR A 159 -4.83 24.53 7.49
N MET A 160 -5.85 24.71 6.66
CA MET A 160 -6.02 23.96 5.41
C MET A 160 -4.87 24.20 4.43
N GLU A 161 -4.43 25.45 4.28
CA GLU A 161 -3.27 25.78 3.46
C GLU A 161 -2.02 25.03 3.94
N ILE A 162 -1.76 25.02 5.25
CA ILE A 162 -0.63 24.33 5.86
C ILE A 162 -0.74 22.81 5.70
N VAL A 163 -1.92 22.24 5.91
CA VAL A 163 -2.18 20.81 5.70
C VAL A 163 -1.82 20.43 4.25
N SER A 164 -2.26 21.23 3.28
CA SER A 164 -1.99 21.01 1.85
C SER A 164 -0.49 21.07 1.55
N MET A 165 0.20 22.14 1.99
CA MET A 165 1.65 22.30 1.82
C MET A 165 2.45 21.14 2.42
N VAL A 166 2.10 20.71 3.62
CA VAL A 166 2.82 19.63 4.31
C VAL A 166 2.55 18.27 3.67
N LEU A 167 1.29 17.90 3.46
CA LEU A 167 0.96 16.58 2.95
C LEU A 167 1.39 16.43 1.49
N VAL A 168 1.05 17.39 0.63
CA VAL A 168 1.30 17.31 -0.82
C VAL A 168 2.74 17.71 -1.16
N GLY A 169 3.26 18.77 -0.53
CA GLY A 169 4.58 19.32 -0.86
C GLY A 169 5.75 18.60 -0.18
N LYS A 170 5.61 18.26 1.10
CA LYS A 170 6.69 17.66 1.89
C LYS A 170 6.58 16.13 1.96
N VAL A 171 5.52 15.61 2.58
CA VAL A 171 5.41 14.18 2.90
C VAL A 171 5.30 13.34 1.63
N ASN A 172 4.41 13.72 0.72
CA ASN A 172 4.19 12.99 -0.53
C ASN A 172 5.48 12.91 -1.37
N LYS A 173 6.18 14.04 -1.54
CA LYS A 173 7.39 14.09 -2.37
C LYS A 173 8.59 13.42 -1.70
N ASN A 174 8.66 13.41 -0.37
CA ASN A 174 9.64 12.59 0.34
C ASN A 174 9.43 11.09 0.04
N LEU A 175 8.18 10.60 0.14
CA LEU A 175 7.87 9.19 -0.14
C LEU A 175 8.15 8.81 -1.60
N VAL A 176 7.73 9.67 -2.55
CA VAL A 176 8.04 9.48 -3.98
C VAL A 176 9.55 9.38 -4.21
N SER A 177 10.32 10.30 -3.63
CA SER A 177 11.79 10.32 -3.76
C SER A 177 12.43 9.05 -3.19
N LEU A 178 11.95 8.57 -2.03
CA LEU A 178 12.46 7.35 -1.42
C LEU A 178 12.18 6.10 -2.26
N ILE A 179 10.97 5.98 -2.81
CA ILE A 179 10.60 4.86 -3.68
C ILE A 179 11.40 4.89 -4.98
N ASP A 180 11.56 6.07 -5.59
CA ASP A 180 12.36 6.24 -6.81
C ASP A 180 13.83 5.85 -6.59
N ARG A 181 14.42 6.31 -5.48
CA ARG A 181 15.79 5.93 -5.07
C ARG A 181 15.95 4.45 -4.77
N ALA A 182 14.87 3.78 -4.36
CA ALA A 182 14.86 2.34 -4.12
C ALA A 182 14.66 1.51 -5.41
N GLY A 183 14.52 2.16 -6.58
CA GLY A 183 14.61 1.52 -7.89
C GLY A 183 13.28 1.32 -8.62
N VAL A 184 12.18 1.88 -8.12
CA VAL A 184 10.87 1.84 -8.80
C VAL A 184 10.34 3.26 -8.93
N LYS A 185 9.86 3.62 -10.12
CA LYS A 185 9.28 4.94 -10.35
C LYS A 185 7.99 5.11 -9.56
N ALA A 186 7.88 6.21 -8.83
CA ALA A 186 6.67 6.59 -8.10
C ALA A 186 6.06 7.89 -8.67
N VAL A 187 4.74 7.99 -8.61
CA VAL A 187 4.00 9.19 -9.04
C VAL A 187 3.16 9.72 -7.87
N GLY A 188 3.49 10.91 -7.41
CA GLY A 188 2.82 11.54 -6.27
C GLY A 188 1.64 12.40 -6.70
N LEU A 189 0.44 12.09 -6.17
CA LEU A 189 -0.82 12.79 -6.44
C LEU A 189 -1.53 13.17 -5.13
N CYS A 190 -2.49 14.07 -5.22
CA CYS A 190 -3.55 14.30 -4.25
C CYS A 190 -4.92 14.08 -4.92
N GLY A 191 -6.00 14.22 -4.16
CA GLY A 191 -7.36 14.05 -4.68
C GLY A 191 -7.74 15.02 -5.80
N ALA A 192 -7.20 16.24 -5.80
CA ALA A 192 -7.50 17.23 -6.84
C ALA A 192 -6.86 16.90 -8.19
N ASP A 193 -5.74 16.16 -8.20
CA ASP A 193 -5.03 15.81 -9.42
C ASP A 193 -5.86 14.84 -10.28
N GLY A 194 -6.24 15.30 -11.48
CA GLY A 194 -7.13 14.54 -12.36
C GLY A 194 -8.53 14.27 -11.77
N ARG A 195 -8.94 15.02 -10.73
CA ARG A 195 -10.16 14.77 -9.95
C ARG A 195 -10.22 13.34 -9.38
N LEU A 196 -9.07 12.79 -8.98
CA LEU A 196 -8.97 11.47 -8.37
C LEU A 196 -9.94 11.27 -7.21
N VAL A 197 -10.07 12.27 -6.33
CA VAL A 197 -11.03 12.30 -5.23
C VAL A 197 -11.73 13.65 -5.23
N THR A 198 -13.06 13.64 -5.28
CA THR A 198 -13.88 14.83 -5.04
C THR A 198 -14.34 14.85 -3.59
N ALA A 199 -14.07 15.95 -2.90
CA ALA A 199 -14.46 16.14 -1.51
C ALA A 199 -15.90 16.67 -1.39
N ARG A 200 -16.48 16.47 -0.21
CA ARG A 200 -17.62 17.23 0.30
C ARG A 200 -17.37 17.58 1.77
N PRO A 201 -18.00 18.63 2.33
CA PRO A 201 -17.89 18.91 3.76
C PRO A 201 -18.31 17.71 4.62
N ALA A 202 -17.59 17.47 5.72
CA ALA A 202 -18.00 16.49 6.71
C ALA A 202 -19.35 16.89 7.37
N PRO A 203 -20.16 15.94 7.88
CA PRO A 203 -21.43 16.26 8.53
C PRO A 203 -21.34 17.27 9.68
N ASN A 204 -20.21 17.30 10.38
CA ASN A 204 -19.90 18.23 11.47
C ASN A 204 -18.95 19.37 11.04
N ALA A 205 -18.92 19.74 9.76
CA ALA A 205 -18.08 20.81 9.22
C ALA A 205 -18.25 22.15 9.95
N ALA A 206 -19.43 22.45 10.50
CA ALA A 206 -19.64 23.65 11.32
C ALA A 206 -18.69 23.74 12.53
N LYS A 207 -18.26 22.60 13.08
CA LYS A 207 -17.28 22.52 14.18
C LYS A 207 -15.86 22.27 13.70
N LEU A 208 -15.71 21.57 12.58
CA LEU A 208 -14.41 21.10 12.09
C LEU A 208 -13.76 22.02 11.04
N GLY A 209 -14.49 22.94 10.43
CA GLY A 209 -14.03 23.74 9.29
C GLY A 209 -13.92 22.90 8.01
N PHE A 210 -12.81 23.02 7.29
CA PHE A 210 -12.50 22.36 6.02
C PHE A 210 -12.07 20.90 6.19
N VAL A 211 -12.76 20.16 7.05
CA VAL A 211 -12.67 18.69 7.09
C VAL A 211 -13.69 18.11 6.13
N GLY A 212 -13.23 17.18 5.29
CA GLY A 212 -14.05 16.61 4.23
C GLY A 212 -14.29 15.12 4.36
N GLU A 213 -15.29 14.66 3.62
CA GLU A 213 -15.52 13.27 3.26
C GLU A 213 -15.30 13.06 1.76
N VAL A 214 -15.11 11.80 1.37
CA VAL A 214 -15.07 11.39 -0.03
C VAL A 214 -16.49 11.40 -0.60
N ALA A 215 -16.75 12.28 -1.57
CA ALA A 215 -18.01 12.30 -2.32
C ALA A 215 -17.96 11.40 -3.55
N ARG A 216 -16.80 11.36 -4.23
CA ARG A 216 -16.57 10.58 -5.44
C ARG A 216 -15.10 10.22 -5.56
N VAL A 217 -14.82 9.06 -6.13
CA VAL A 217 -13.48 8.66 -6.58
C VAL A 217 -13.53 8.38 -8.09
N ASP A 218 -12.60 8.96 -8.84
CA ASP A 218 -12.37 8.64 -10.26
C ASP A 218 -10.94 8.07 -10.43
N PRO A 219 -10.79 6.74 -10.50
CA PRO A 219 -9.47 6.10 -10.57
C PRO A 219 -8.83 6.18 -11.97
N THR A 220 -9.45 6.86 -12.95
CA THR A 220 -8.99 6.87 -14.35
C THR A 220 -7.51 7.23 -14.48
N ILE A 221 -7.04 8.25 -13.76
CA ILE A 221 -5.63 8.65 -13.79
C ILE A 221 -4.68 7.56 -13.26
N LEU A 222 -5.14 6.77 -12.28
CA LEU A 222 -4.31 5.73 -11.65
C LEU A 222 -4.07 4.53 -12.56
N TRP A 223 -5.02 4.18 -13.43
CA TRP A 223 -4.87 3.02 -14.31
C TRP A 223 -3.66 3.14 -15.23
N SER A 224 -3.37 4.34 -15.74
CA SER A 224 -2.18 4.57 -16.55
C SER A 224 -0.89 4.32 -15.75
N ILE A 225 -0.80 4.89 -14.55
CA ILE A 225 0.36 4.79 -13.65
C ILE A 225 0.61 3.33 -13.24
N VAL A 226 -0.45 2.64 -12.80
CA VAL A 226 -0.36 1.26 -12.30
C VAL A 226 -0.06 0.27 -13.43
N ASN A 227 -0.64 0.46 -14.63
CA ASN A 227 -0.38 -0.43 -15.76
C ASN A 227 1.05 -0.29 -16.30
N ASP A 228 1.66 0.88 -16.16
CA ASP A 228 3.07 1.11 -16.50
C ASP A 228 4.04 0.60 -15.42
N GLY A 229 3.54 0.01 -14.33
CA GLY A 229 4.35 -0.54 -13.23
C GLY A 229 4.90 0.51 -12.28
N HIS A 230 4.40 1.74 -12.33
CA HIS A 230 4.75 2.79 -11.37
C HIS A 230 3.91 2.65 -10.09
N ILE A 231 4.43 3.15 -8.96
CA ILE A 231 3.71 3.16 -7.68
C ILE A 231 3.04 4.53 -7.48
N PRO A 232 1.69 4.61 -7.47
CA PRO A 232 1.01 5.85 -7.10
C PRO A 232 1.14 6.12 -5.59
N VAL A 233 1.45 7.36 -5.23
CA VAL A 233 1.55 7.83 -3.84
C VAL A 233 0.56 8.96 -3.63
N ILE A 234 -0.50 8.72 -2.85
CA ILE A 234 -1.67 9.58 -2.76
C ILE A 234 -1.72 10.30 -1.39
N ALA A 235 -1.71 11.63 -1.42
CA ALA A 235 -1.94 12.47 -0.25
C ALA A 235 -3.45 12.66 0.00
N SER A 236 -3.87 12.67 1.27
CA SER A 236 -5.29 12.74 1.66
C SER A 236 -5.89 14.16 1.69
N VAL A 237 -5.60 14.96 0.67
CA VAL A 237 -6.20 16.29 0.43
C VAL A 237 -6.94 16.26 -0.89
N ALA A 238 -8.15 16.80 -0.95
CA ALA A 238 -8.97 16.82 -2.15
C ALA A 238 -9.76 18.12 -2.25
N ALA A 239 -10.21 18.48 -3.44
CA ALA A 239 -11.08 19.63 -3.66
C ALA A 239 -12.53 19.18 -3.86
N ASP A 240 -13.49 20.03 -3.50
CA ASP A 240 -14.87 19.89 -3.94
C ASP A 240 -15.06 20.35 -5.39
N GLU A 241 -16.31 20.31 -5.89
CA GLU A 241 -16.66 20.73 -7.25
C GLU A 241 -16.41 22.23 -7.52
N SER A 242 -16.31 23.06 -6.48
CA SER A 242 -16.02 24.49 -6.59
C SER A 242 -14.52 24.82 -6.55
N GLY A 243 -13.68 23.84 -6.20
CA GLY A 243 -12.23 23.99 -6.04
C GLY A 243 -11.78 24.24 -4.59
N GLN A 244 -12.69 24.25 -3.61
CA GLN A 244 -12.33 24.39 -2.20
C GLN A 244 -11.64 23.12 -1.71
N GLN A 245 -10.45 23.26 -1.12
CA GLN A 245 -9.70 22.13 -0.56
C GLN A 245 -10.25 21.69 0.80
N TYR A 246 -10.22 20.38 1.02
CA TYR A 246 -10.62 19.73 2.26
C TYR A 246 -9.53 18.75 2.74
N ASN A 247 -9.35 18.72 4.05
CA ASN A 247 -8.55 17.75 4.76
C ASN A 247 -9.40 16.50 5.01
N ILE A 248 -9.06 15.38 4.35
CA ILE A 248 -9.79 14.11 4.49
C ILE A 248 -8.94 13.14 5.30
N ASN A 249 -9.59 12.35 6.16
CA ASN A 249 -8.91 11.27 6.85
C ASN A 249 -8.28 10.27 5.86
N ALA A 250 -6.99 10.00 6.00
CA ALA A 250 -6.24 9.14 5.08
C ALA A 250 -6.70 7.67 5.09
N ASP A 251 -7.22 7.17 6.21
CA ASP A 251 -7.81 5.83 6.26
C ASP A 251 -9.05 5.80 5.34
N THR A 252 -9.93 6.81 5.43
CA THR A 252 -11.10 6.95 4.56
C THR A 252 -10.73 7.05 3.08
N VAL A 253 -9.74 7.87 2.73
CA VAL A 253 -9.26 7.96 1.33
C VAL A 253 -8.76 6.60 0.85
N ALA A 254 -7.99 5.87 1.66
CA ALA A 254 -7.49 4.55 1.29
C ALA A 254 -8.62 3.54 1.07
N GLY A 255 -9.63 3.51 1.95
CA GLY A 255 -10.75 2.57 1.82
C GLY A 255 -11.61 2.81 0.59
N GLU A 256 -11.93 4.08 0.29
CA GLU A 256 -12.72 4.45 -0.89
C GLU A 256 -11.92 4.26 -2.19
N LEU A 257 -10.61 4.51 -2.15
CA LEU A 257 -9.73 4.25 -3.29
C LEU A 257 -9.59 2.74 -3.57
N ALA A 258 -9.48 1.93 -2.52
CA ALA A 258 -9.45 0.48 -2.63
C ALA A 258 -10.75 -0.06 -3.25
N ALA A 259 -11.90 0.47 -2.83
CA ALA A 259 -13.19 0.15 -3.43
C ALA A 259 -13.24 0.54 -4.92
N ALA A 260 -12.87 1.77 -5.27
CA ALA A 260 -12.88 2.26 -6.65
C ALA A 260 -11.94 1.49 -7.58
N LEU A 261 -10.82 0.98 -7.07
CA LEU A 261 -9.85 0.18 -7.82
C LEU A 261 -10.19 -1.32 -7.86
N GLY A 262 -11.24 -1.78 -7.17
CA GLY A 262 -11.53 -3.20 -7.02
C GLY A 262 -10.37 -3.97 -6.40
N ALA A 263 -9.74 -3.39 -5.38
CA ALA A 263 -8.51 -3.92 -4.79
C ALA A 263 -8.71 -5.29 -4.13
N GLU A 264 -7.68 -6.13 -4.20
CA GLU A 264 -7.66 -7.42 -3.52
C GLU A 264 -7.47 -7.24 -2.02
N LYS A 265 -6.64 -6.27 -1.62
CA LYS A 265 -6.40 -5.95 -0.21
C LYS A 265 -6.40 -4.44 0.05
N LEU A 266 -7.02 -4.05 1.15
CA LEU A 266 -6.76 -2.80 1.86
C LEU A 266 -5.89 -3.12 3.08
N ILE A 267 -4.77 -2.45 3.26
CA ILE A 267 -3.88 -2.66 4.43
C ILE A 267 -3.67 -1.32 5.13
N LEU A 268 -4.04 -1.23 6.40
CA LEU A 268 -3.85 -0.06 7.24
C LEU A 268 -2.67 -0.29 8.18
N LEU A 269 -1.54 0.39 7.92
CA LEU A 269 -0.41 0.44 8.85
C LEU A 269 -0.75 1.36 10.02
N THR A 270 -0.72 0.81 11.23
CA THR A 270 -1.04 1.52 12.47
C THR A 270 0.06 1.37 13.51
N ASP A 271 -0.12 1.97 14.68
CA ASP A 271 0.79 1.95 15.83
C ASP A 271 0.43 0.90 16.90
N VAL A 272 -0.44 -0.05 16.56
CA VAL A 272 -0.90 -1.14 17.42
C VAL A 272 -0.84 -2.47 16.66
N ALA A 273 -0.85 -3.59 17.39
CA ALA A 273 -0.77 -4.94 16.82
C ALA A 273 -1.93 -5.27 15.87
N GLY A 274 -3.11 -4.70 16.12
CA GLY A 274 -4.35 -5.02 15.43
C GLY A 274 -5.54 -4.82 16.38
N ILE A 275 -6.60 -5.59 16.20
CA ILE A 275 -7.75 -5.65 17.08
C ILE A 275 -7.45 -6.67 18.19
N LEU A 276 -7.57 -6.23 19.44
CA LEU A 276 -7.44 -7.08 20.62
C LEU A 276 -8.84 -7.46 21.14
N GLU A 277 -9.03 -8.72 21.50
CA GLU A 277 -10.25 -9.20 22.18
C GLU A 277 -10.36 -8.57 23.57
N ASN A 278 -9.22 -8.41 24.25
CA ASN A 278 -9.07 -7.68 25.50
C ASN A 278 -7.96 -6.62 25.36
N ARG A 279 -8.30 -5.34 25.51
CA ARG A 279 -7.35 -4.22 25.36
C ARG A 279 -6.18 -4.27 26.32
N ASP A 280 -6.38 -4.87 27.50
CA ASP A 280 -5.37 -4.96 28.55
C ASP A 280 -4.45 -6.19 28.38
N ASP A 281 -4.77 -7.09 27.43
CA ASP A 281 -3.96 -8.25 27.11
C ASP A 281 -3.41 -8.18 25.66
N PRO A 282 -2.14 -7.80 25.47
CA PRO A 282 -1.49 -7.78 24.15
C PRO A 282 -1.47 -9.12 23.43
N LYS A 283 -1.65 -10.26 24.13
CA LYS A 283 -1.69 -11.59 23.53
C LYS A 283 -3.06 -11.95 22.96
N SER A 284 -4.08 -11.14 23.24
CA SER A 284 -5.46 -11.35 22.79
C SER A 284 -5.72 -10.84 21.36
N LEU A 285 -4.68 -10.81 20.51
CA LEU A 285 -4.79 -10.39 19.12
C LEU A 285 -5.74 -11.30 18.34
N VAL A 286 -6.78 -10.69 17.77
CA VAL A 286 -7.68 -11.34 16.84
C VAL A 286 -7.00 -11.40 15.47
N LYS A 287 -6.65 -12.60 15.00
CA LYS A 287 -5.97 -12.77 13.71
C LYS A 287 -6.90 -12.55 12.52
N GLU A 288 -8.13 -13.07 12.61
CA GLU A 288 -9.14 -12.95 11.56
C GLU A 288 -10.53 -12.76 12.16
N VAL A 289 -11.34 -11.90 11.54
CA VAL A 289 -12.73 -11.63 11.94
C VAL A 289 -13.56 -11.22 10.73
N ASP A 290 -14.83 -11.60 10.67
CA ASP A 290 -15.74 -11.15 9.61
C ASP A 290 -16.43 -9.82 9.96
N ILE A 291 -17.17 -9.23 9.02
CA ILE A 291 -17.92 -7.97 9.25
C ILE A 291 -18.87 -8.10 10.45
N LYS A 292 -19.51 -9.26 10.65
CA LYS A 292 -20.45 -9.48 11.76
C LYS A 292 -19.72 -9.49 13.10
N GLY A 293 -18.61 -10.20 13.19
CA GLY A 293 -17.76 -10.28 14.37
C GLY A 293 -17.23 -8.91 14.76
N VAL A 294 -16.72 -8.13 13.80
CA VAL A 294 -16.15 -6.81 14.12
C VAL A 294 -17.24 -5.83 14.59
N LYS A 295 -18.46 -5.89 14.03
CA LYS A 295 -19.61 -5.12 14.51
C LYS A 295 -20.00 -5.50 15.94
N LYS A 296 -20.08 -6.81 16.23
CA LYS A 296 -20.34 -7.30 17.58
C LYS A 296 -19.28 -6.80 18.58
N MET A 297 -18.00 -6.84 18.21
CA MET A 297 -16.92 -6.31 19.05
C MET A 297 -17.02 -4.80 19.30
N MET A 298 -17.55 -4.03 18.33
CA MET A 298 -17.85 -2.61 18.52
C MET A 298 -19.03 -2.41 19.48
N ASP A 299 -20.12 -3.16 19.30
CA ASP A 299 -21.33 -3.07 20.14
C ASP A 299 -21.06 -3.48 21.60
N GLU A 300 -20.17 -4.46 21.81
CA GLU A 300 -19.68 -4.90 23.12
C GLU A 300 -18.64 -3.93 23.73
N GLY A 301 -18.27 -2.86 23.02
CA GLY A 301 -17.30 -1.87 23.50
C GLY A 301 -15.85 -2.36 23.53
N LYS A 302 -15.53 -3.54 22.96
CA LYS A 302 -14.16 -4.08 22.85
C LYS A 302 -13.32 -3.23 21.90
N ILE A 303 -13.92 -2.72 20.82
CA ILE A 303 -13.29 -1.78 19.88
C ILE A 303 -13.68 -0.35 20.25
N GLY A 304 -12.71 0.57 20.31
CA GLY A 304 -12.94 1.92 20.82
C GLY A 304 -11.90 2.93 20.38
N GLY A 305 -12.16 4.20 20.72
CA GLY A 305 -11.27 5.32 20.40
C GLY A 305 -10.94 5.38 18.90
N GLY A 306 -9.66 5.60 18.58
CA GLY A 306 -9.17 5.69 17.21
C GLY A 306 -9.26 4.41 16.38
N MET A 307 -9.62 3.26 16.98
CA MET A 307 -9.81 2.01 16.23
C MET A 307 -11.17 1.94 15.53
N ILE A 308 -12.21 2.57 16.09
CA ILE A 308 -13.54 2.64 15.48
C ILE A 308 -13.49 3.17 14.03
N PRO A 309 -12.89 4.34 13.73
CA PRO A 309 -12.86 4.84 12.36
C PRO A 309 -12.07 3.94 11.40
N LYS A 310 -11.05 3.22 11.89
CA LYS A 310 -10.28 2.26 11.07
C LYS A 310 -11.13 1.05 10.67
N VAL A 311 -11.81 0.47 11.65
CA VAL A 311 -12.71 -0.66 11.44
C VAL A 311 -13.88 -0.26 10.53
N ASN A 312 -14.49 0.89 10.76
CA ASN A 312 -15.56 1.41 9.89
C ASN A 312 -15.08 1.61 8.44
N CYS A 313 -13.85 2.09 8.25
CA CYS A 313 -13.24 2.18 6.93
C CYS A 313 -13.10 0.80 6.27
N CYS A 314 -12.53 -0.18 6.98
CA CYS A 314 -12.39 -1.55 6.48
C CYS A 314 -13.75 -2.15 6.09
N VAL A 315 -14.75 -2.09 6.98
CA VAL A 315 -16.10 -2.61 6.75
C VAL A 315 -16.74 -1.94 5.53
N ARG A 316 -16.63 -0.62 5.41
CA ARG A 316 -17.18 0.13 4.27
C ARG A 316 -16.48 -0.25 2.95
N SER A 317 -15.17 -0.47 2.95
CA SER A 317 -14.41 -0.88 1.77
C SER A 317 -14.75 -2.32 1.33
N LEU A 318 -14.86 -3.25 2.29
CA LEU A 318 -15.28 -4.64 2.06
C LEU A 318 -16.70 -4.72 1.48
N ALA A 319 -17.64 -3.94 2.04
CA ALA A 319 -19.02 -3.86 1.55
C ALA A 319 -19.13 -3.35 0.10
N GLN A 320 -18.10 -2.67 -0.40
CA GLN A 320 -18.01 -2.17 -1.78
C GLN A 320 -17.22 -3.11 -2.71
N GLY A 321 -16.78 -4.28 -2.23
CA GLY A 321 -16.20 -5.33 -3.06
C GLY A 321 -14.69 -5.56 -2.90
N VAL A 322 -14.01 -4.85 -1.99
CA VAL A 322 -12.63 -5.21 -1.61
C VAL A 322 -12.63 -6.58 -0.94
N ARG A 323 -11.66 -7.44 -1.26
CA ARG A 323 -11.70 -8.86 -0.85
C ARG A 323 -11.32 -9.06 0.61
N THR A 324 -10.27 -8.38 1.07
CA THR A 324 -9.82 -8.43 2.47
C THR A 324 -9.32 -7.06 2.93
N ALA A 325 -9.47 -6.74 4.21
CA ALA A 325 -8.93 -5.52 4.80
C ALA A 325 -8.15 -5.84 6.08
N SER A 326 -6.88 -5.49 6.16
CA SER A 326 -6.02 -5.80 7.32
C SER A 326 -5.63 -4.55 8.09
N ILE A 327 -5.66 -4.61 9.42
CA ILE A 327 -5.10 -3.60 10.32
C ILE A 327 -3.87 -4.22 10.98
N ILE A 328 -2.68 -3.68 10.68
CA ILE A 328 -1.40 -4.31 11.03
C ILE A 328 -0.43 -3.34 11.72
N ASP A 329 0.54 -3.90 12.45
CA ASP A 329 1.52 -3.12 13.20
C ASP A 329 2.64 -2.56 12.32
N GLY A 330 2.58 -1.27 12.02
CA GLY A 330 3.61 -0.56 11.27
C GLY A 330 4.92 -0.33 12.06
N ARG A 331 4.99 -0.73 13.34
CA ARG A 331 6.23 -0.69 14.14
C ARG A 331 7.11 -1.90 13.91
N VAL A 332 6.55 -2.97 13.35
CA VAL A 332 7.28 -4.20 13.00
C VAL A 332 7.93 -4.01 11.63
N PRO A 333 9.27 -4.15 11.52
CA PRO A 333 9.95 -4.14 10.23
C PRO A 333 9.37 -5.21 9.30
N HIS A 334 9.21 -4.85 8.03
CA HIS A 334 8.67 -5.73 6.99
C HIS A 334 7.24 -6.22 7.24
N SER A 335 6.44 -5.48 8.02
CA SER A 335 5.04 -5.82 8.34
C SER A 335 4.17 -6.03 7.10
N LEU A 336 4.40 -5.28 6.01
CA LEU A 336 3.66 -5.48 4.76
C LEU A 336 3.97 -6.82 4.10
N LEU A 337 5.25 -7.20 4.05
CA LEU A 337 5.65 -8.49 3.48
C LEU A 337 5.20 -9.63 4.37
N LEU A 338 5.30 -9.49 5.68
CA LEU A 338 4.81 -10.49 6.62
C LEU A 338 3.28 -10.69 6.47
N GLU A 339 2.52 -9.62 6.24
CA GLU A 339 1.07 -9.70 6.00
C GLU A 339 0.70 -10.38 4.66
N ILE A 340 1.50 -10.18 3.61
CA ILE A 340 1.16 -10.66 2.26
C ILE A 340 1.80 -12.02 1.94
N LEU A 341 3.01 -12.26 2.42
CA LEU A 341 3.86 -13.41 2.06
C LEU A 341 4.00 -14.44 3.18
N THR A 342 3.16 -14.38 4.21
CA THR A 342 3.08 -15.42 5.24
C THR A 342 1.62 -15.72 5.60
N ASP A 343 1.37 -16.92 6.14
CA ASP A 343 0.03 -17.31 6.60
C ASP A 343 -0.35 -16.69 7.96
N GLN A 344 0.65 -16.31 8.76
CA GLN A 344 0.40 -15.81 10.11
C GLN A 344 -0.13 -14.38 10.12
N GLY A 345 0.24 -13.57 9.12
CA GLY A 345 -0.03 -12.14 9.08
C GLY A 345 0.69 -11.35 10.18
N THR A 346 0.44 -10.03 10.25
CA THR A 346 1.00 -9.16 11.32
C THR A 346 -0.04 -8.32 12.06
N GLY A 347 -1.30 -8.70 11.94
CA GLY A 347 -2.37 -8.07 12.69
C GLY A 347 -3.71 -8.77 12.51
N THR A 348 -4.75 -7.97 12.34
CA THR A 348 -6.12 -8.48 12.18
C THR A 348 -6.57 -8.33 10.74
N MET A 349 -6.89 -9.46 10.10
CA MET A 349 -7.56 -9.50 8.80
C MET A 349 -9.07 -9.46 9.00
N ILE A 350 -9.74 -8.58 8.27
CA ILE A 350 -11.20 -8.47 8.24
C ILE A 350 -11.70 -8.97 6.88
N THR A 351 -12.66 -9.89 6.91
CA THR A 351 -13.31 -10.48 5.74
C THR A 351 -14.79 -10.10 5.66
N GLY A 352 -15.34 -10.15 4.43
CA GLY A 352 -16.72 -9.74 4.11
C GLY A 352 -17.80 -10.64 4.67
#